data_AF-A0A803R798-F1
#
_entry.id   AF-A0A803R798-F1
#
_cell.length_a   1.000
_cell.length_b   1.000
_cell.length_c   1.000
_cell.angle_alpha   90.00
_cell.angle_beta   90.00
_cell.angle_gamma   90.00
#
_symmetry.space_group_name_H-M   'P 1'
#
loop_
_entity.id
_entity.type
_entity.pdbx_description
1 polymer ?
#
loop_
_entity_poly.entity_id
_entity_poly.type
_entity_poly.pdbx_seq_one_letter_code
_entity_poly.pdbx_strand_id
1 'polypeptide(L)'
;MMNQSQTNTAIRGTKGYVAPEWFRSMPITSKVDVYSFGVVLLEIVCCRKNVDMEIGEEGKEILTDWAYDCFTEGSLDMLVDYEVDALNDRKKLESYVKVSMWCIQENPCLRPNMRKVVQMLEGVVEVEDPPSPLPYSITTTI
;
A
#
# COMPACT_ATOMS: atom_id res chain seq x y z
N MET A 1 -13.78 -20.95 -21.65
CA MET A 1 -12.44 -21.13 -21.02
C MET A 1 -12.62 -20.86 -19.53
N MET A 2 -12.45 -21.87 -18.67
CA MET A 2 -12.60 -21.70 -17.22
C MET A 2 -11.42 -20.91 -16.65
N ASN A 3 -11.69 -19.72 -16.12
CA ASN A 3 -10.72 -18.88 -15.40
C ASN A 3 -10.46 -19.50 -14.01
N GLN A 4 -9.47 -20.39 -13.90
CA GLN A 4 -9.03 -21.01 -12.65
C GLN A 4 -8.11 -20.06 -11.86
N SER A 5 -8.66 -18.98 -11.31
CA SER A 5 -7.90 -18.08 -10.41
C SER A 5 -8.55 -17.88 -9.05
N GLN A 6 -9.59 -18.65 -8.73
CA GLN A 6 -10.32 -18.55 -7.46
C GLN A 6 -10.05 -19.78 -6.59
N THR A 7 -9.50 -19.54 -5.41
CA THR A 7 -9.24 -20.60 -4.42
C THR A 7 -10.08 -20.33 -3.17
N ASN A 8 -10.91 -21.29 -2.78
CA ASN A 8 -11.65 -21.23 -1.52
C ASN A 8 -10.78 -21.83 -0.39
N THR A 9 -10.11 -20.99 0.38
CA THR A 9 -9.28 -21.39 1.53
C THR A 9 -9.70 -20.65 2.80
N ALA A 10 -9.51 -21.28 3.96
CA ALA A 10 -9.62 -20.59 5.24
C ALA A 10 -8.62 -19.42 5.32
N ILE A 11 -8.99 -18.34 6.03
CA ILE A 11 -8.13 -17.15 6.20
C ILE A 11 -6.79 -17.58 6.81
N ARG A 12 -5.71 -17.26 6.12
CA ARG A 12 -4.32 -17.42 6.59
C ARG A 12 -3.52 -16.20 6.17
N GLY A 13 -2.75 -15.63 7.09
CA GLY A 13 -1.86 -14.51 6.78
C GLY A 13 -1.39 -13.75 8.01
N THR A 14 -0.45 -12.84 7.80
CA THR A 14 0.15 -12.00 8.85
C THR A 14 -0.64 -10.72 9.01
N LYS A 15 -1.08 -10.41 10.24
CA LYS A 15 -1.81 -9.16 10.55
C LYS A 15 -1.05 -7.94 9.99
N GLY A 16 -1.76 -7.05 9.30
CA GLY A 16 -1.18 -5.89 8.62
C GLY A 16 -0.89 -6.10 7.14
N TYR A 17 -0.78 -7.35 6.66
CA TYR A 17 -0.51 -7.65 5.24
C TYR A 17 -1.67 -8.35 4.54
N VAL A 18 -2.65 -8.83 5.31
CA VAL A 18 -3.82 -9.54 4.77
C VAL A 18 -4.76 -8.56 4.06
N ALA A 19 -4.97 -8.79 2.77
CA ALA A 19 -5.91 -8.01 1.97
C ALA A 19 -7.35 -8.11 2.52
N PRO A 20 -8.14 -7.01 2.49
CA PRO A 20 -9.43 -6.94 3.16
C PRO A 20 -10.47 -7.94 2.65
N GLU A 21 -10.37 -8.37 1.38
CA GLU A 21 -11.29 -9.35 0.79
C GLU A 21 -11.25 -10.72 1.47
N TRP A 22 -10.17 -11.07 2.18
CA TRP A 22 -10.10 -12.28 3.00
C TRP A 22 -11.20 -12.34 4.06
N PHE A 23 -11.67 -11.19 4.54
CA PHE A 23 -12.70 -11.10 5.58
C PHE A 23 -14.11 -10.93 5.01
N ARG A 24 -14.27 -10.78 3.69
CA ARG A 24 -15.53 -10.38 3.04
C ARG A 24 -16.22 -11.49 2.25
N SER A 25 -15.80 -12.75 2.43
CA SER A 25 -16.28 -13.91 1.65
C SER A 25 -16.22 -13.67 0.13
N MET A 26 -15.26 -12.85 -0.30
CA MET A 26 -15.01 -12.56 -1.71
C MET A 26 -14.05 -13.61 -2.30
N PRO A 27 -14.10 -13.87 -3.61
CA PRO A 27 -13.15 -14.77 -4.24
C PRO A 27 -11.70 -14.30 -4.06
N ILE A 28 -10.85 -15.18 -3.53
CA ILE A 28 -9.41 -14.92 -3.41
C ILE A 28 -8.76 -15.06 -4.78
N THR A 29 -7.98 -14.06 -5.17
CA THR A 29 -7.25 -14.00 -6.44
C THR A 29 -5.80 -13.57 -6.19
N SER A 30 -4.96 -13.54 -7.21
CA SER A 30 -3.58 -13.02 -7.12
C SER A 30 -3.50 -11.55 -6.66
N LYS A 31 -4.62 -10.82 -6.58
CA LYS A 31 -4.67 -9.45 -6.05
C LYS A 31 -4.39 -9.36 -4.56
N VAL A 32 -4.53 -10.45 -3.80
CA VAL A 32 -4.15 -10.45 -2.37
C VAL A 32 -2.63 -10.34 -2.19
N ASP A 33 -1.85 -10.91 -3.11
CA ASP A 33 -0.40 -10.81 -3.12
C ASP A 33 0.06 -9.40 -3.53
N VAL A 34 -0.66 -8.78 -4.47
CA VAL A 34 -0.42 -7.37 -4.86
C VAL A 34 -0.62 -6.44 -3.66
N TYR A 35 -1.68 -6.64 -2.89
CA TYR A 35 -1.92 -5.87 -1.66
C TYR A 35 -0.77 -6.02 -0.67
N SER A 36 -0.40 -7.27 -0.37
CA SER A 36 0.70 -7.57 0.56
C SER A 36 2.02 -6.94 0.10
N PHE A 37 2.30 -6.98 -1.21
CA PHE A 37 3.46 -6.31 -1.80
C PHE A 37 3.42 -4.79 -1.61
N GLY A 38 2.26 -4.16 -1.81
CA GLY A 38 2.10 -2.71 -1.61
C GLY A 38 2.42 -2.28 -0.18
N VAL A 39 2.02 -3.07 0.81
CA VAL A 39 2.38 -2.85 2.23
C VAL A 39 3.89 -2.95 2.42
N VAL A 40 4.51 -4.03 1.92
CA VAL A 40 5.96 -4.24 2.04
C VAL A 40 6.76 -3.14 1.33
N LEU A 41 6.28 -2.65 0.19
CA LEU A 41 6.93 -1.55 -0.53
C LEU A 41 6.94 -0.26 0.32
N LEU A 42 5.85 0.05 1.03
CA LEU A 42 5.85 1.16 2.00
C LEU A 42 6.80 0.92 3.16
N GLU A 43 6.90 -0.30 3.69
CA GLU A 43 7.85 -0.60 4.76
C GLU A 43 9.30 -0.38 4.31
N ILE A 44 9.61 -0.73 3.06
CA ILE A 44 10.94 -0.50 2.46
C ILE A 44 11.19 1.00 2.30
N VAL A 45 10.21 1.75 1.77
CA VAL A 45 10.33 3.20 1.58
C VAL A 45 10.51 3.91 2.92
N CYS A 46 9.75 3.51 3.94
CA CYS A 46 9.71 4.23 5.22
C CYS A 46 10.66 3.69 6.28
N CYS A 47 11.35 2.57 5.99
CA CYS A 47 12.13 1.80 6.98
C CYS A 47 11.38 1.51 8.29
N ARG A 48 10.05 1.42 8.23
CA ARG A 48 9.12 1.29 9.38
C ARG A 48 8.21 0.08 9.16
N LYS A 49 7.91 -0.67 10.22
CA LYS A 49 6.93 -1.77 10.15
C LYS A 49 5.51 -1.23 9.99
N ASN A 50 4.67 -1.92 9.22
CA ASN A 50 3.31 -1.48 8.96
C ASN A 50 2.44 -1.46 10.23
N VAL A 51 2.58 -2.51 11.04
CA VAL A 51 1.94 -2.61 12.35
C VAL A 51 3.04 -2.91 13.35
N ASP A 52 3.46 -1.89 14.09
CA ASP A 52 4.37 -2.05 15.21
C ASP A 52 3.57 -2.15 16.51
N MET A 53 3.60 -3.32 17.15
CA MET A 53 2.93 -3.55 18.43
C MET A 53 3.86 -3.30 19.63
N GLU A 54 5.14 -2.99 19.39
CA GLU A 54 6.16 -2.80 20.43
C GLU A 54 6.35 -1.31 20.78
N ILE A 55 5.98 -0.40 19.87
CA ILE A 55 6.01 1.04 20.10
C ILE A 55 4.74 1.44 20.87
N GLY A 56 4.90 2.16 21.98
CA GLY A 56 3.81 2.64 22.84
C GLY A 56 2.84 3.60 22.15
N GLU A 57 2.04 4.34 22.93
CA GLU A 57 0.90 5.13 22.42
C GLU A 57 1.23 6.17 21.35
N GLU A 58 2.47 6.62 21.24
CA GLU A 58 2.92 7.65 20.28
C GLU A 58 3.22 7.11 18.85
N GLY A 59 3.24 5.79 18.62
CA GLY A 59 3.60 5.19 17.32
C GLY A 59 2.56 4.26 16.69
N LYS A 60 1.32 4.31 17.17
CA LYS A 60 0.22 3.36 16.82
C LYS A 60 -0.41 3.57 15.44
N GLU A 61 -0.03 4.63 14.72
CA GLU A 61 -0.61 4.89 13.41
C GLU A 61 -0.18 3.81 12.41
N ILE A 62 -1.14 3.22 11.71
CA ILE A 62 -0.88 2.19 10.69
C ILE A 62 -0.08 2.87 9.57
N LEU A 63 1.05 2.27 9.16
CA LEU A 63 1.95 2.88 8.18
C LEU A 63 1.23 3.26 6.88
N THR A 64 0.32 2.41 6.41
CA THR A 64 -0.44 2.68 5.18
C THR A 64 -1.29 3.94 5.27
N ASP A 65 -1.84 4.22 6.45
CA ASP A 65 -2.75 5.35 6.67
C ASP A 65 -1.90 6.63 6.78
N TRP A 66 -0.88 6.61 7.64
CA TRP A 66 0.09 7.70 7.78
C TRP A 66 0.75 8.07 6.45
N ALA A 67 1.17 7.05 5.68
CA ALA A 67 1.82 7.28 4.39
C ALA A 67 0.88 7.92 3.37
N TYR A 68 -0.42 7.62 3.44
CA TYR A 68 -1.41 8.23 2.59
C TYR A 68 -1.64 9.70 2.97
N ASP A 69 -1.73 10.00 4.26
CA ASP A 69 -1.86 11.38 4.75
C ASP A 69 -0.65 12.22 4.31
N CYS A 70 0.57 11.74 4.54
CA CYS A 70 1.78 12.42 4.05
C CYS A 70 1.78 12.60 2.52
N PHE A 71 1.29 11.62 1.76
CA PHE A 71 1.16 11.74 0.31
C PHE A 71 0.19 12.86 -0.08
N THR A 72 -0.99 12.93 0.55
CA THR A 72 -2.00 13.96 0.24
C THR A 72 -1.59 15.36 0.67
N GLU A 73 -0.82 15.48 1.75
CA GLU A 73 -0.28 16.76 2.23
C GLU A 73 0.98 17.22 1.47
N GLY A 74 1.56 16.35 0.64
CA GLY A 74 2.81 16.61 -0.07
C GLY A 74 4.07 16.49 0.81
N SER A 75 3.94 15.90 1.99
CA SER A 75 4.97 15.74 3.03
C SER A 75 5.81 14.46 2.87
N LEU A 76 6.19 14.09 1.63
CA LEU A 76 6.91 12.84 1.34
C LEU A 76 8.26 12.70 2.06
N ASP A 77 8.88 13.81 2.40
CA ASP A 77 10.12 13.88 3.17
C ASP A 77 10.01 13.27 4.57
N MET A 78 8.83 13.35 5.19
CA MET A 78 8.58 12.70 6.48
C MET A 78 8.65 11.17 6.38
N LEU A 79 8.28 10.60 5.22
CA LEU A 79 8.29 9.15 5.02
C LEU A 79 9.69 8.56 5.09
N VAL A 80 10.70 9.33 4.71
CA VAL A 80 12.11 8.89 4.63
C VAL A 80 12.97 9.52 5.72
N ASP A 81 12.36 10.05 6.79
CA ASP A 81 13.06 10.76 7.87
C ASP A 81 14.08 11.80 7.35
N TYR A 82 13.68 12.54 6.31
CA TYR A 82 14.50 13.56 5.65
C TYR A 82 15.84 13.06 5.08
N GLU A 83 15.96 11.76 4.77
CA GLU A 83 17.16 11.17 4.19
C GLU A 83 17.54 11.85 2.85
N VAL A 84 18.75 12.41 2.81
CA VAL A 84 19.22 13.26 1.70
C VAL A 84 19.23 12.52 0.36
N ASP A 85 19.67 11.26 0.34
CA ASP A 85 19.76 10.47 -0.89
C ASP A 85 18.39 10.14 -1.47
N ALA A 86 17.40 9.84 -0.61
CA ALA A 86 16.02 9.63 -1.03
C ALA A 86 15.40 10.92 -1.60
N LEU A 87 15.70 12.06 -0.98
CA LEU A 87 15.19 13.37 -1.42
C LEU A 87 15.84 13.87 -2.72
N ASN A 88 17.08 13.47 -3.00
CA ASN A 88 17.75 13.77 -4.26
C ASN A 88 17.02 13.15 -5.47
N ASP A 89 16.25 12.06 -5.27
CA ASP A 89 15.37 11.46 -6.28
C ASP A 89 13.90 11.47 -5.85
N ARG A 90 13.41 12.66 -5.45
CA ARG A 90 12.02 12.85 -4.98
C ARG A 90 10.96 12.33 -5.95
N LYS A 91 11.19 12.41 -7.27
CA LYS A 91 10.25 11.88 -8.29
C LYS A 91 10.12 10.36 -8.22
N LYS A 92 11.23 9.66 -7.99
CA LYS A 92 11.23 8.20 -7.83
C LYS A 92 10.62 7.79 -6.51
N LEU A 93 10.91 8.52 -5.42
CA LEU A 93 10.24 8.34 -4.14
C LEU A 93 8.72 8.48 -4.28
N GLU A 94 8.26 9.57 -4.89
CA GLU A 94 6.84 9.80 -5.16
C GLU A 94 6.22 8.66 -5.99
N SER A 95 6.93 8.20 -7.02
CA SER A 95 6.47 7.08 -7.85
C SER A 95 6.31 5.79 -7.04
N TYR A 96 7.25 5.47 -6.14
CA TYR A 96 7.16 4.29 -5.26
C TYR A 96 5.99 4.37 -4.29
N VAL A 97 5.76 5.55 -3.71
CA VAL A 97 4.60 5.79 -2.84
C VAL A 97 3.31 5.61 -3.63
N LYS A 98 3.16 6.24 -4.80
CA LYS A 98 1.97 6.07 -5.64
C LYS A 98 1.73 4.62 -6.06
N VAL A 99 2.77 3.89 -6.46
CA VAL A 99 2.67 2.45 -6.78
C VAL A 99 2.16 1.67 -5.58
N SER A 100 2.67 1.96 -4.39
CA SER A 100 2.22 1.32 -3.16
C SER A 100 0.75 1.56 -2.91
N MET A 101 0.31 2.82 -3.00
CA MET A 101 -1.10 3.24 -2.84
C MET A 101 -2.04 2.57 -3.86
N TRP A 102 -1.61 2.40 -5.11
CA TRP A 102 -2.34 1.60 -6.11
C TRP A 102 -2.46 0.13 -5.72
N CYS A 103 -1.43 -0.44 -5.10
CA CYS A 103 -1.41 -1.84 -4.69
C CYS A 103 -2.29 -2.12 -3.46
N ILE A 104 -2.37 -1.18 -2.51
CA ILE A 104 -3.12 -1.36 -1.25
C ILE A 104 -4.59 -0.93 -1.31
N GLN A 105 -5.14 -0.70 -2.51
CA GLN A 105 -6.55 -0.34 -2.69
C GLN A 105 -7.50 -1.36 -2.06
N GLU A 106 -8.52 -0.90 -1.34
CA GLU A 106 -9.52 -1.78 -0.74
C GLU A 106 -10.26 -2.61 -1.81
N ASN A 107 -10.60 -2.00 -2.94
CA ASN A 107 -11.20 -2.68 -4.07
C ASN A 107 -10.13 -3.42 -4.91
N PRO A 108 -10.12 -4.77 -4.95
CA PRO A 108 -9.11 -5.55 -5.67
C PRO A 108 -9.09 -5.27 -7.19
N CYS A 109 -10.19 -4.75 -7.75
CA CYS A 109 -10.28 -4.41 -9.17
C CYS A 109 -9.43 -3.18 -9.54
N LEU A 110 -9.20 -2.26 -8.61
CA LEU A 110 -8.37 -1.08 -8.83
C LEU A 110 -6.87 -1.40 -8.76
N ARG A 111 -6.50 -2.47 -8.04
CA ARG A 111 -5.10 -2.89 -7.91
C ARG A 111 -4.53 -3.27 -9.28
N PRO A 112 -3.34 -2.81 -9.66
CA PRO A 112 -2.66 -3.29 -10.86
C PRO A 112 -2.33 -4.79 -10.76
N ASN A 113 -1.99 -5.42 -11.89
CA ASN A 113 -1.33 -6.73 -11.84
C ASN A 113 0.18 -6.54 -11.64
N MET A 114 0.87 -7.58 -11.15
CA MET A 114 2.31 -7.49 -10.84
C MET A 114 3.18 -7.09 -12.05
N ARG A 115 2.80 -7.46 -13.27
CA ARG A 115 3.52 -7.02 -14.48
C ARG A 115 3.45 -5.50 -14.62
N LYS A 116 2.28 -4.89 -14.41
CA LYS A 116 2.13 -3.43 -14.47
C LYS A 116 2.84 -2.75 -13.29
N VAL A 117 2.81 -3.35 -12.09
CA VAL A 117 3.60 -2.86 -10.93
C VAL A 117 5.08 -2.75 -11.28
N VAL A 118 5.68 -3.79 -11.86
CA VAL A 118 7.09 -3.76 -12.30
C VAL A 118 7.33 -2.65 -13.31
N GLN A 119 6.48 -2.52 -14.33
CA GLN A 119 6.62 -1.45 -15.33
C GLN A 119 6.55 -0.04 -14.72
N MET A 120 5.71 0.16 -13.70
CA MET A 120 5.61 1.42 -12.97
C MET A 120 6.88 1.70 -12.16
N LEU A 121 7.41 0.68 -11.47
CA LEU A 121 8.64 0.79 -10.67
C LEU A 121 9.89 1.03 -11.51
N GLU A 122 9.96 0.44 -12.70
CA GLU A 122 11.05 0.63 -13.67
C GLU A 122 10.95 1.96 -14.43
N GLY A 123 9.88 2.74 -14.23
CA GLY A 123 9.65 3.99 -14.96
C GLY A 123 9.28 3.81 -16.43
N VAL A 124 8.86 2.60 -16.83
CA VAL A 124 8.40 2.29 -18.20
C VAL A 124 7.03 2.90 -18.47
N VAL A 125 6.22 3.07 -17.44
CA VAL A 125 4.92 3.74 -17.51
C VAL A 125 4.82 4.80 -16.42
N GLU A 126 4.21 5.93 -16.77
CA GLU A 126 3.92 6.99 -15.80
C GLU A 126 2.88 6.51 -14.77
N VAL A 127 3.04 6.99 -13.54
CA VAL A 127 2.19 6.62 -12.41
C VAL A 127 1.27 7.78 -12.08
N GLU A 128 0.02 7.65 -12.52
CA GLU A 128 -1.06 8.58 -12.16
C GLU A 128 -1.34 8.56 -10.65
N ASP A 129 -1.91 9.67 -10.17
CA ASP A 129 -2.33 9.80 -8.79
C ASP A 129 -3.37 8.72 -8.42
N PRO A 130 -3.11 7.92 -7.39
CA PRO A 130 -4.02 6.88 -6.94
C PRO A 130 -5.24 7.49 -6.24
N PRO A 131 -6.42 6.87 -6.34
CA PRO A 131 -7.53 7.20 -5.45
C PRO A 131 -7.19 6.83 -4.00
N SER A 132 -7.98 7.36 -3.06
CA SER A 132 -7.87 6.96 -1.64
C SER A 132 -7.95 5.43 -1.51
N PRO A 133 -6.93 4.77 -0.93
CA PRO A 133 -6.96 3.34 -0.68
C PRO A 133 -8.11 2.92 0.23
N LEU A 134 -8.56 3.84 1.10
CA LEU A 134 -9.68 3.68 2.00
C LEU A 134 -10.90 4.47 1.46
N PRO A 135 -12.04 3.83 1.21
CA PRO A 135 -13.27 4.50 0.82
C PRO A 135 -13.96 5.26 1.97
N TYR A 136 -13.53 5.05 3.22
CA TYR A 136 -14.11 5.67 4.40
C TYR A 136 -13.03 6.17 5.36
N SER A 137 -12.53 7.38 5.16
CA SER A 137 -11.96 8.14 6.27
C SER A 137 -13.08 8.36 7.28
N ILE A 138 -12.99 7.78 8.46
CA ILE A 138 -13.79 8.21 9.60
C ILE A 138 -13.26 9.61 9.91
N THR A 139 -13.94 10.65 9.41
CA THR A 139 -13.70 12.02 9.85
C THR A 139 -14.00 12.06 11.35
N THR A 140 -12.99 11.80 12.18
CA THR A 140 -13.07 12.07 13.61
C THR A 140 -12.96 13.58 13.73
N THR A 141 -14.11 14.23 13.64
CA THR A 141 -14.27 15.60 14.10
C THR A 141 -14.11 15.57 15.62
N ILE A 142 -13.07 16.23 16.13
CA ILE A 142 -13.05 16.78 17.49
C ILE A 142 -12.78 18.27 17.35
#